data_AF-A0A146KIX2-F1
#
_entry.id   AF-A0A146KIX2-F1
#
_cell.length_a   1.000
_cell.length_b   1.000
_cell.length_c   1.000
_cell.angle_alpha   90.00
_cell.angle_beta   90.00
_cell.angle_gamma   90.00
#
_symmetry.space_group_name_H-M   'P 1'
#
loop_
_entity.id
_entity.type
_entity.pdbx_description
1 polymer ?
#
loop_
_entity_poly.entity_id
_entity_poly.type
_entity_poly.pdbx_seq_one_letter_code
_entity_poly.pdbx_strand_id
1 'polypeptide(L)'
;MDDSYYLPSISFISDNITSLDCTNVSNSPEIQEKERSTELDSQTTESKDHNNPLIFFQQQQKMLQDQIASMQKSQMQHNRAQEFKWEPQIHIKFVQIVMAFGVRNVTPKQIQMVLEANTSRESIGSHLQKFRMKLVKQYGVQSYLQLSNRHFPQDLNDPKLKQLQLLWAAPSFSGMSIRAAKQFVYNK
;
A
#
# COMPACT_ATOMS: atom_id res chain seq x y z
N MET A 1 -3.41 22.14 -30.39
CA MET A 1 -4.58 21.81 -29.55
C MET A 1 -4.09 20.74 -28.60
N ASP A 2 -3.46 21.22 -27.54
CA ASP A 2 -2.71 20.43 -26.57
C ASP A 2 -3.56 20.35 -25.30
N ASP A 3 -4.34 19.27 -25.16
CA ASP A 3 -5.04 18.97 -23.91
C ASP A 3 -4.12 18.15 -23.01
N SER A 4 -3.30 18.88 -22.25
CA SER A 4 -2.51 18.35 -21.15
C SER A 4 -3.43 17.83 -20.04
N TYR A 5 -3.44 16.52 -19.82
CA TYR A 5 -4.09 15.89 -18.66
C TYR A 5 -3.33 16.23 -17.38
N TYR A 6 -3.55 17.44 -16.85
CA TYR A 6 -3.04 17.88 -15.56
C TYR A 6 -3.99 17.37 -14.47
N LEU A 7 -3.58 16.32 -13.74
CA LEU A 7 -4.20 16.00 -12.46
C LEU A 7 -3.77 17.09 -11.46
N PRO A 8 -4.69 17.79 -10.77
CA PRO A 8 -4.31 18.78 -9.79
C PRO A 8 -3.61 18.09 -8.60
N SER A 9 -2.38 18.52 -8.30
CA SER A 9 -1.67 18.22 -7.06
C SER A 9 -2.53 18.69 -5.88
N ILE A 10 -3.21 17.76 -5.21
CA ILE A 10 -3.90 18.06 -3.95
C ILE A 10 -2.83 18.07 -2.86
N SER A 11 -2.55 19.28 -2.40
CA SER A 11 -1.74 19.57 -1.22
C SER A 11 -2.23 18.75 -0.01
N PHE A 12 -1.27 18.09 0.62
CA PHE A 12 -1.41 17.35 1.86
C PHE A 12 -1.93 18.30 2.95
N ILE A 13 -3.22 18.23 3.29
CA ILE A 13 -3.73 18.84 4.52
C ILE A 13 -3.47 17.83 5.62
N SER A 14 -2.34 18.02 6.29
CA SER A 14 -2.14 17.59 7.67
C SER A 14 -2.96 18.51 8.55
N ASP A 15 -3.96 17.98 9.25
CA ASP A 15 -4.39 18.53 10.53
C ASP A 15 -5.09 17.45 11.37
N ASN A 16 -4.39 17.07 12.45
CA ASN A 16 -4.88 16.99 13.82
C ASN A 16 -6.31 16.46 14.05
N ILE A 17 -6.40 15.20 14.51
CA ILE A 17 -7.45 14.82 15.47
C ILE A 17 -6.77 14.29 16.73
N THR A 18 -6.96 15.08 17.76
CA THR A 18 -6.54 14.94 19.15
C THR A 18 -7.27 13.78 19.83
N SER A 19 -6.51 13.05 20.67
CA SER A 19 -6.89 12.54 21.99
C SER A 19 -8.20 11.75 22.14
N LEU A 20 -8.06 10.46 22.46
CA LEU A 20 -8.77 9.88 23.61
C LEU A 20 -7.87 8.83 24.27
N ASP A 21 -7.80 9.01 25.58
CA ASP A 21 -6.98 8.36 26.59
C ASP A 21 -7.56 6.99 26.97
N CYS A 22 -6.70 5.98 27.12
CA CYS A 22 -7.01 4.76 27.88
C CYS A 22 -5.75 4.37 28.66
N THR A 23 -5.76 4.78 29.93
CA THR A 23 -4.82 4.53 31.01
C THR A 23 -4.60 3.03 31.33
N ASN A 24 -3.43 2.78 31.95
CA ASN A 24 -3.07 1.71 32.90
C ASN A 24 -2.60 0.36 32.34
N VAL A 25 -1.52 -0.28 32.84
CA VAL A 25 -0.58 0.04 33.93
C VAL A 25 0.64 -0.90 33.86
N SER A 26 1.78 -0.37 34.28
CA SER A 26 2.98 -1.00 34.87
C SER A 26 3.68 -2.19 34.21
N ASN A 27 4.90 -1.94 33.75
CA ASN A 27 6.06 -2.34 34.57
C ASN A 27 7.27 -1.46 34.25
N SER A 28 7.72 -0.74 35.27
CA SER A 28 8.89 0.15 35.25
C SER A 28 10.15 -0.62 35.69
N PRO A 29 11.35 -0.15 35.30
CA PRO A 29 12.62 -0.76 35.67
C PRO A 29 13.06 -0.27 37.06
N GLU A 30 13.52 -1.20 37.90
CA GLU A 30 14.04 -0.90 39.24
C GLU A 30 15.54 -0.60 39.16
N ILE A 31 15.88 0.65 39.51
CA ILE A 31 17.23 1.11 39.84
C ILE A 31 17.33 1.09 41.36
N GLN A 32 18.37 0.46 41.91
CA GLN A 32 18.86 0.73 43.25
C GLN A 32 20.37 0.97 43.20
N GLU A 33 20.76 2.21 43.48
CA GLU A 33 22.09 2.58 43.98
C GLU A 33 22.18 2.19 45.47
N LYS A 34 23.35 1.76 45.96
CA LYS A 34 24.12 2.44 47.04
C LYS A 34 25.39 1.67 47.48
N GLU A 35 26.52 2.36 47.31
CA GLU A 35 27.77 2.43 48.12
C GLU A 35 28.50 1.17 48.63
N ARG A 36 29.82 1.10 48.38
CA ARG A 36 30.86 1.47 49.37
C ARG A 36 32.27 1.02 48.90
N SER A 37 33.21 1.93 49.13
CA SER A 37 34.62 1.98 48.75
C SER A 37 35.46 0.75 49.08
N THR A 38 36.38 0.40 48.18
CA THR A 38 37.79 0.16 48.51
C THR A 38 38.65 0.56 47.31
N GLU A 39 39.46 1.59 47.50
CA GLU A 39 40.61 1.91 46.65
C GLU A 39 41.50 0.67 46.55
N LEU A 40 41.81 0.24 45.32
CA LEU A 40 43.10 -0.35 45.05
C LEU A 40 43.58 0.20 43.72
N ASP A 41 44.48 1.16 43.85
CA ASP A 41 45.33 1.69 42.81
C ASP A 41 46.02 0.53 42.08
N SER A 42 45.78 0.44 40.78
CA SER A 42 46.54 -0.42 39.88
C SER A 42 46.46 0.23 38.51
N GLN A 43 47.30 1.27 38.37
CA GLN A 43 48.10 1.54 37.18
C GLN A 43 47.68 0.65 35.99
N THR A 44 46.86 1.22 35.11
CA THR A 44 46.62 0.65 33.79
C THR A 44 47.94 0.69 33.05
N THR A 45 48.72 -0.38 33.19
CA THR A 45 49.84 -0.63 32.31
C THR A 45 49.25 -0.76 30.92
N GLU A 46 49.69 0.14 30.04
CA GLU A 46 49.59 0.04 28.60
C GLU A 46 50.11 -1.32 28.12
N SER A 47 49.26 -2.34 28.13
CA SER A 47 49.56 -3.62 27.52
C SER A 47 49.10 -3.57 26.08
N LYS A 48 50.05 -3.18 25.23
CA LYS A 48 50.04 -3.35 23.78
C LYS A 48 49.92 -4.84 23.44
N ASP A 49 48.71 -5.38 23.37
CA ASP A 49 48.47 -6.69 22.76
C ASP A 49 47.68 -6.54 21.46
N HIS A 50 48.42 -6.18 20.41
CA HIS A 50 47.92 -6.09 19.04
C HIS A 50 47.76 -7.47 18.37
N ASN A 51 47.84 -8.57 19.10
CA ASN A 51 47.84 -9.93 18.55
C ASN A 51 46.93 -10.89 19.34
N ASN A 52 45.72 -10.46 19.73
CA ASN A 52 44.71 -11.43 20.17
C ASN A 52 43.97 -11.99 18.93
N PRO A 53 44.28 -13.23 18.48
CA PRO A 53 43.66 -13.82 17.30
C PRO A 53 42.14 -13.94 17.41
N LEU A 54 41.56 -13.93 18.62
CA LEU A 54 40.12 -13.91 18.81
C LEU A 54 39.47 -12.60 18.33
N ILE A 55 40.09 -11.45 18.58
CA ILE A 55 39.55 -10.16 18.15
C ILE A 55 39.60 -10.04 16.63
N PHE A 56 40.71 -10.49 16.02
CA PHE A 56 40.85 -10.51 14.57
C PHE A 56 39.82 -11.45 13.90
N PHE A 57 39.62 -12.64 14.48
CA PHE A 57 38.63 -13.60 13.98
C PHE A 57 37.19 -13.06 14.09
N GLN A 58 36.85 -12.44 15.22
CA GLN A 58 35.53 -11.85 15.43
C GLN A 58 35.28 -10.66 14.49
N GLN A 59 36.31 -9.87 14.18
CA GLN A 59 36.22 -8.78 13.22
C GLN A 59 36.05 -9.27 11.78
N GLN A 60 36.70 -10.38 11.39
CA GLN A 60 36.44 -11.04 10.11
C GLN A 60 35.01 -11.57 10.01
N GLN A 61 34.51 -12.20 11.07
CA GLN A 61 33.12 -12.69 11.10
C GLN A 61 32.12 -11.55 10.92
N LYS A 62 32.32 -10.42 11.62
CA LYS A 62 31.46 -9.24 11.50
C LYS A 62 31.49 -8.64 10.09
N MET A 63 32.68 -8.51 9.49
CA MET A 63 32.83 -8.02 8.11
C MET A 63 32.08 -8.91 7.10
N LEU A 64 32.18 -10.23 7.26
CA LEU A 64 31.47 -11.18 6.39
C LEU A 64 29.95 -11.04 6.54
N GLN A 65 29.48 -10.84 7.78
CA GLN A 65 28.06 -10.67 8.09
C GLN A 65 27.51 -9.35 7.54
N ASP A 66 28.28 -8.26 7.65
CA ASP A 66 27.95 -6.95 7.08
C ASP A 66 27.93 -7.02 5.53
N GLN A 67 28.85 -7.77 4.91
CA GLN A 67 28.84 -8.04 3.46
C GLN A 67 27.59 -8.81 3.04
N ILE A 68 27.25 -9.90 3.74
CA ILE A 68 26.04 -10.70 3.45
C ILE A 68 24.79 -9.82 3.57
N ALA A 69 24.67 -9.03 4.64
CA ALA A 69 23.55 -8.12 4.83
C ALA A 69 23.47 -7.05 3.72
N SER A 70 24.60 -6.50 3.28
CA SER A 70 24.64 -5.51 2.19
C SER A 70 24.26 -6.12 0.83
N MET A 71 24.66 -7.36 0.54
CA MET A 71 24.26 -8.08 -0.67
C MET A 71 22.77 -8.39 -0.68
N GLN A 72 22.22 -8.81 0.46
CA GLN A 72 20.77 -9.03 0.62
C GLN A 72 19.98 -7.72 0.45
N LYS A 73 20.46 -6.61 1.02
CA LYS A 73 19.82 -5.29 0.88
C LYS A 73 19.84 -4.80 -0.57
N SER A 74 20.95 -5.02 -1.29
CA SER A 74 21.10 -4.70 -2.71
C SER A 74 20.17 -5.56 -3.60
N GLN A 75 20.03 -6.85 -3.29
CA GLN A 75 19.06 -7.73 -3.97
C GLN A 75 17.61 -7.31 -3.72
N MET A 76 17.27 -6.87 -2.50
CA MET A 76 15.95 -6.29 -2.21
C MET A 76 15.70 -4.97 -2.96
N GLN A 77 16.74 -4.14 -3.16
CA GLN A 77 16.63 -2.87 -3.89
C GLN A 77 16.48 -3.06 -5.41
N HIS A 78 17.02 -4.13 -5.99
CA HIS A 78 16.83 -4.46 -7.41
C HIS A 78 15.49 -5.14 -7.74
N ASN A 79 14.74 -5.56 -6.73
CA ASN A 79 13.34 -6.00 -6.86
C ASN A 79 12.34 -4.89 -6.48
N ARG A 80 12.72 -3.61 -6.60
CA ARG A 80 11.72 -2.54 -6.66
C ARG A 80 10.93 -2.75 -7.95
N ALA A 81 9.87 -3.55 -7.86
CA ALA A 81 8.96 -3.86 -8.93
C ALA A 81 8.62 -2.55 -9.63
N GLN A 82 8.99 -2.45 -10.91
CA GLN A 82 8.71 -1.31 -11.76
C GLN A 82 7.25 -0.91 -11.52
N GLU A 83 7.04 0.25 -10.91
CA GLU A 83 5.73 0.63 -10.40
C GLU A 83 4.74 0.64 -11.56
N PHE A 84 3.64 -0.11 -11.40
CA PHE A 84 2.58 -0.16 -12.39
C PHE A 84 1.98 1.23 -12.56
N LYS A 85 2.04 1.77 -13.78
CA LYS A 85 1.45 3.06 -14.11
C LYS A 85 -0.01 2.87 -14.52
N TRP A 86 -0.90 3.60 -13.87
CA TRP A 86 -2.32 3.67 -14.22
C TRP A 86 -2.54 4.54 -15.45
N GLU A 87 -2.13 4.04 -16.62
CA GLU A 87 -2.40 4.70 -17.89
C GLU A 87 -3.91 4.82 -18.13
N PRO A 88 -4.38 5.86 -18.86
CA PRO A 88 -5.80 6.10 -19.09
C PRO A 88 -6.55 4.87 -19.64
N GLN A 89 -5.91 4.09 -20.51
CA GLN A 89 -6.49 2.87 -21.09
C GLN A 89 -6.74 1.78 -20.04
N ILE A 90 -5.78 1.56 -19.15
CA ILE A 90 -5.96 0.61 -18.05
C ILE A 90 -6.96 1.16 -17.04
N HIS A 91 -6.95 2.47 -16.77
CA HIS A 91 -7.93 3.09 -15.89
C HIS A 91 -9.37 2.85 -16.37
N ILE A 92 -9.65 3.01 -17.67
CA ILE A 92 -10.96 2.72 -18.27
C ILE A 92 -11.35 1.26 -18.04
N LYS A 93 -10.45 0.31 -18.32
CA LYS A 93 -10.68 -1.13 -18.06
C LYS A 93 -10.97 -1.39 -16.58
N PHE A 94 -10.19 -0.79 -15.69
CA PHE A 94 -10.39 -0.88 -14.25
C PHE A 94 -11.80 -0.42 -13.84
N VAL A 95 -12.24 0.75 -14.33
CA VAL A 95 -13.57 1.28 -14.01
C VAL A 95 -14.66 0.37 -14.57
N GLN A 96 -14.53 -0.13 -15.80
CA GLN A 96 -15.46 -1.09 -16.40
C GLN A 96 -15.59 -2.35 -15.54
N ILE A 97 -14.47 -2.90 -15.05
CA ILE A 97 -14.45 -4.09 -14.20
C ILE A 97 -15.15 -3.81 -12.86
N VAL A 98 -14.80 -2.71 -12.18
CA VAL A 98 -15.41 -2.31 -10.90
C VAL A 98 -16.92 -2.14 -11.05
N MET A 99 -17.36 -1.51 -12.14
CA MET A 99 -18.78 -1.32 -12.41
C MET A 99 -19.48 -2.62 -12.82
N ALA A 100 -18.81 -3.55 -13.50
CA ALA A 100 -19.39 -4.85 -13.87
C ALA A 100 -19.68 -5.72 -12.64
N PHE A 101 -18.83 -5.69 -11.61
CA PHE A 101 -19.05 -6.41 -10.35
C PHE A 101 -19.93 -5.63 -9.35
N GLY A 102 -19.92 -4.31 -9.44
CA GLY A 102 -20.55 -3.41 -8.48
C GLY A 102 -19.54 -2.80 -7.51
N VAL A 103 -19.62 -1.48 -7.36
CA VAL A 103 -18.62 -0.66 -6.65
C VAL A 103 -18.42 -1.06 -5.19
N ARG A 104 -19.47 -1.52 -4.51
CA ARG A 104 -19.43 -1.87 -3.08
C ARG A 104 -18.82 -3.24 -2.81
N ASN A 105 -19.17 -4.23 -3.63
CA ASN A 105 -18.87 -5.64 -3.34
C ASN A 105 -17.58 -6.13 -3.99
N VAL A 106 -17.07 -5.40 -4.99
CA VAL A 106 -15.87 -5.82 -5.70
C VAL A 106 -14.64 -5.86 -4.79
N THR A 107 -13.82 -6.90 -4.95
CA THR A 107 -12.57 -7.09 -4.22
C THR A 107 -11.35 -6.92 -5.13
N PRO A 108 -10.17 -6.53 -4.59
CA PRO A 108 -8.95 -6.40 -5.39
C PRO A 108 -8.57 -7.70 -6.11
N LYS A 109 -8.83 -8.86 -5.50
CA LYS A 109 -8.59 -10.17 -6.11
C LYS A 109 -9.44 -10.39 -7.35
N GLN A 110 -10.73 -10.06 -7.30
CA GLN A 110 -11.61 -10.20 -8.48
C GLN A 110 -11.18 -9.27 -9.62
N ILE A 111 -10.78 -8.04 -9.29
CA ILE A 111 -10.26 -7.09 -10.28
C ILE A 111 -8.97 -7.64 -10.90
N GLN A 112 -8.03 -8.11 -10.08
CA GLN A 112 -6.77 -8.68 -10.54
C GLN A 112 -6.95 -9.90 -11.46
N MET A 113 -7.98 -10.72 -11.23
CA MET A 113 -8.26 -11.88 -12.08
C MET A 113 -8.78 -11.51 -13.49
N VAL A 114 -9.38 -10.33 -13.63
CA VAL A 114 -9.90 -9.82 -14.90
C VAL A 114 -8.92 -8.88 -15.58
N LEU A 115 -8.26 -8.03 -14.80
CA LEU A 115 -7.25 -7.09 -15.25
C LEU A 115 -5.95 -7.83 -15.61
N GLU A 116 -5.15 -7.23 -16.49
CA GLU A 116 -3.89 -7.84 -16.96
C GLU A 116 -2.90 -8.12 -15.82
N ALA A 117 -2.07 -9.16 -16.00
CA ALA A 117 -1.23 -9.77 -14.97
C ALA A 117 -0.13 -8.86 -14.39
N ASN A 118 0.13 -7.70 -15.01
CA ASN A 118 1.19 -6.78 -14.59
C ASN A 118 0.79 -5.91 -13.38
N THR A 119 -0.43 -6.04 -12.87
CA THR A 119 -0.94 -5.24 -11.75
C THR A 119 -0.91 -6.05 -10.45
N SER A 120 -0.22 -5.53 -9.43
CA SER A 120 -0.22 -6.16 -8.10
C SER A 120 -1.55 -5.95 -7.38
N ARG A 121 -1.94 -6.91 -6.54
CA ARG A 121 -3.16 -6.86 -5.72
C ARG A 121 -3.16 -5.64 -4.79
N GLU A 122 -1.99 -5.30 -4.28
CA GLU A 122 -1.74 -4.19 -3.37
C GLU A 122 -1.96 -2.85 -4.08
N SER A 123 -1.45 -2.70 -5.31
CA SER A 123 -1.69 -1.52 -6.16
C SER A 123 -3.17 -1.38 -6.51
N ILE A 124 -3.84 -2.47 -6.86
CA ILE A 124 -5.28 -2.48 -7.14
C ILE A 124 -6.08 -2.07 -5.89
N GLY A 125 -5.68 -2.56 -4.70
CA GLY A 125 -6.37 -2.27 -3.45
C GLY A 125 -6.36 -0.77 -3.12
N SER A 126 -5.18 -0.16 -3.17
CA SER A 126 -5.04 1.29 -2.92
C SER A 126 -5.74 2.13 -4.00
N HIS A 127 -5.69 1.70 -5.26
CA HIS A 127 -6.39 2.38 -6.36
C HIS A 127 -7.91 2.27 -6.23
N LEU A 128 -8.43 1.10 -5.85
CA LEU A 128 -9.86 0.87 -5.57
C LEU A 128 -10.34 1.72 -4.39
N GLN A 129 -9.54 1.84 -3.34
CA GLN A 129 -9.87 2.70 -2.21
C GLN A 129 -9.98 4.16 -2.65
N LYS A 130 -8.99 4.69 -3.36
CA LYS A 130 -9.00 6.05 -3.90
C LYS A 130 -10.21 6.28 -4.81
N PHE A 131 -10.52 5.33 -5.68
CA PHE A 131 -11.68 5.39 -6.57
C PHE A 131 -13.01 5.45 -5.81
N ARG A 132 -13.19 4.61 -4.78
CA ARG A 132 -14.38 4.66 -3.92
C ARG A 132 -14.51 6.01 -3.22
N MET A 133 -13.43 6.56 -2.68
CA MET A 133 -13.44 7.88 -2.02
C MET A 133 -13.80 9.01 -2.99
N LYS A 134 -13.31 8.95 -4.24
CA LYS A 134 -13.73 9.88 -5.29
C LYS A 134 -15.24 9.83 -5.50
N LEU A 135 -15.82 8.64 -5.63
CA LEU A 135 -17.28 8.49 -5.80
C LEU A 135 -18.05 8.96 -4.56
N VAL A 136 -17.56 8.67 -3.36
CA VAL A 136 -18.16 9.16 -2.10
C VAL A 136 -18.29 10.69 -2.14
N LYS A 137 -17.21 11.39 -2.51
CA LYS A 137 -17.21 12.85 -2.68
C LYS A 137 -18.15 13.31 -3.79
N GLN A 138 -18.14 12.64 -4.94
CA GLN A 138 -18.95 13.01 -6.11
C GLN A 138 -20.46 12.90 -5.83
N TYR A 139 -20.87 11.92 -5.00
CA TYR A 139 -22.27 11.66 -4.68
C TYR A 139 -22.70 12.20 -3.30
N GLY A 140 -21.82 12.89 -2.58
CA GLY A 140 -22.13 13.49 -1.28
C GLY A 140 -22.52 12.49 -0.19
N VAL A 141 -22.08 11.24 -0.30
CA VAL A 141 -22.35 10.21 0.72
C VAL A 141 -21.25 10.23 1.80
N GLN A 142 -21.53 9.69 2.98
CA GLN A 142 -20.60 9.76 4.11
C GLN A 142 -19.58 8.62 4.13
N SER A 143 -19.92 7.48 3.51
CA SER A 143 -19.08 6.28 3.50
C SER A 143 -19.27 5.50 2.21
N TYR A 144 -18.23 4.76 1.79
CA TYR A 144 -18.31 3.91 0.60
C TYR A 144 -19.36 2.81 0.71
N LEU A 145 -19.76 2.43 1.93
CA LEU A 145 -20.83 1.44 2.17
C LEU A 145 -22.21 1.93 1.72
N GLN A 146 -22.40 3.26 1.65
CA GLN A 146 -23.61 3.91 1.16
C GLN A 146 -23.60 4.05 -0.36
N LEU A 147 -22.52 3.68 -1.05
CA LEU A 147 -22.51 3.67 -2.50
C LEU A 147 -23.43 2.56 -3.03
N SER A 148 -24.39 2.95 -3.86
CA SER A 148 -25.18 2.07 -4.70
C SER A 148 -24.42 1.70 -5.99
N ASN A 149 -24.77 0.57 -6.61
CA ASN A 149 -24.21 0.17 -7.90
C ASN A 149 -24.67 1.06 -9.07
N ARG A 150 -25.50 2.08 -8.80
CA ARG A 150 -25.91 3.12 -9.76
C ARG A 150 -25.04 4.37 -9.70
N HIS A 151 -24.08 4.44 -8.78
CA HIS A 151 -23.14 5.54 -8.68
C HIS A 151 -21.95 5.36 -9.64
N PHE A 152 -22.08 5.88 -10.86
CA PHE A 152 -21.05 5.83 -11.89
C PHE A 152 -20.14 7.09 -11.87
N PRO A 153 -18.88 7.00 -12.31
CA PRO A 153 -18.05 8.20 -12.48
C PRO A 153 -18.66 9.10 -13.56
N GLN A 154 -18.78 10.40 -13.27
CA GLN A 154 -19.37 11.38 -14.20
C GLN A 154 -18.35 11.92 -15.21
N ASP A 155 -17.06 11.81 -14.89
CA ASP A 155 -15.95 12.33 -15.68
C ASP A 155 -15.51 11.38 -16.81
N LEU A 156 -16.09 10.19 -16.91
CA LEU A 156 -15.69 9.18 -17.89
C LEU A 156 -16.82 8.85 -18.87
N ASN A 157 -16.65 9.26 -20.13
CA ASN A 157 -17.60 8.98 -21.21
C ASN A 157 -17.18 7.76 -22.02
N ASP A 158 -17.52 6.57 -21.53
CA ASP A 158 -17.23 5.30 -22.19
C ASP A 158 -18.54 4.55 -22.54
N PRO A 159 -18.71 4.05 -23.79
CA PRO A 159 -19.94 3.38 -24.20
C PRO A 159 -20.22 2.10 -23.40
N LYS A 160 -19.19 1.35 -23.00
CA LYS A 160 -19.38 0.15 -22.18
C LYS A 160 -19.88 0.52 -20.78
N LEU A 161 -19.44 1.65 -20.20
CA LEU A 161 -20.00 2.14 -18.94
C LEU A 161 -21.48 2.50 -19.06
N LYS A 162 -21.91 3.11 -20.17
CA LYS A 162 -23.34 3.36 -20.41
C LYS A 162 -24.14 2.07 -20.49
N GLN A 163 -23.59 1.03 -21.15
CA GLN A 163 -24.22 -0.28 -21.18
C GLN A 163 -24.32 -0.90 -19.78
N LEU A 164 -23.28 -0.79 -18.95
CA LEU A 164 -23.33 -1.25 -17.56
C LEU A 164 -24.37 -0.49 -16.74
N GLN A 165 -24.50 0.83 -16.95
CA GLN A 165 -25.53 1.63 -16.29
C GLN A 165 -26.94 1.15 -16.65
N LEU A 166 -27.19 0.79 -17.91
CA LEU A 166 -28.45 0.18 -18.35
C LEU A 166 -28.68 -1.20 -17.72
N LEU A 167 -27.63 -2.04 -17.64
CA LEU A 167 -27.74 -3.35 -17.00
C LEU A 167 -28.10 -3.23 -15.51
N TRP A 168 -27.44 -2.33 -14.78
CA TRP A 168 -27.77 -2.05 -13.37
C TRP A 168 -29.11 -1.33 -13.18
N ALA A 169 -29.69 -0.78 -14.24
CA ALA A 169 -31.05 -0.26 -14.19
C ALA A 169 -32.08 -1.39 -14.01
N ALA A 170 -31.78 -2.59 -14.55
CA ALA A 170 -32.63 -3.76 -14.41
C ALA A 170 -32.55 -4.35 -12.99
N PRO A 171 -33.69 -4.63 -12.33
CA PRO A 171 -33.70 -5.17 -10.97
C PRO A 171 -33.20 -6.62 -10.88
N SER A 172 -33.17 -7.35 -11.99
CA SER A 172 -32.66 -8.73 -12.08
C SER A 172 -31.15 -8.83 -12.13
N PHE A 173 -30.44 -7.71 -12.36
CA PHE A 173 -29.00 -7.73 -12.52
C PHE A 173 -28.28 -7.55 -11.19
N SER A 174 -27.45 -8.53 -10.82
CA SER A 174 -26.69 -8.55 -9.56
C SER A 174 -25.17 -8.44 -9.77
N GLY A 175 -24.74 -8.12 -10.99
CA GLY A 175 -23.33 -8.05 -11.39
C GLY A 175 -22.90 -9.23 -12.29
N MET A 176 -21.70 -9.13 -12.85
CA MET A 176 -21.14 -10.14 -13.75
C MET A 176 -20.26 -11.17 -13.02
N SER A 177 -20.22 -12.39 -13.56
CA SER A 177 -19.17 -13.36 -13.19
C SER A 177 -17.81 -12.92 -13.74
N ILE A 178 -16.71 -13.44 -13.18
CA ILE A 178 -15.34 -13.14 -13.64
C ILE A 178 -15.17 -13.40 -15.14
N ARG A 179 -15.70 -14.53 -15.63
CA ARG A 179 -15.65 -14.88 -17.05
C ARG A 179 -16.44 -13.87 -17.90
N ALA A 180 -17.65 -13.51 -17.49
CA ALA A 180 -18.49 -12.55 -18.21
C ALA A 180 -17.86 -11.15 -18.22
N ALA A 181 -17.34 -10.68 -17.09
CA ALA A 181 -16.64 -9.40 -16.99
C ALA A 181 -15.41 -9.34 -17.90
N LYS A 182 -14.61 -10.42 -17.95
CA LYS A 182 -13.47 -10.50 -18.86
C LYS A 182 -13.88 -10.43 -20.33
N GLN A 183 -14.92 -11.17 -20.72
CA GLN A 183 -15.47 -11.09 -22.09
C GLN A 183 -15.98 -9.68 -22.40
N PHE A 184 -16.73 -9.07 -21.47
CA PHE A 184 -17.28 -7.73 -21.64
C PHE A 184 -16.20 -6.66 -21.86
N VAL A 185 -15.12 -6.70 -21.06
CA VAL A 185 -14.05 -5.69 -21.12
C VAL A 185 -13.19 -5.85 -22.37
N TYR A 186 -12.82 -7.08 -22.74
CA TYR A 186 -11.83 -7.32 -23.81
C TYR A 186 -12.42 -7.68 -25.18
N ASN A 187 -13.71 -8.00 -25.29
CA ASN A 187 -14.31 -8.15 -26.62
C ASN A 187 -14.44 -6.78 -27.30
N LYS A 188 -13.97 -6.74 -28.55
CA LYS A 188 -14.12 -5.61 -29.46
C LYS A 188 -15.47 -5.68 -30.16
#